data_AF-A0ABC9KGZ6-F1
#
_entry.id   AF-A0ABC9KGZ6-F1
#
_cell.length_a   1.000
_cell.length_b   1.000
_cell.length_c   1.000
_cell.angle_alpha   90.00
_cell.angle_beta   90.00
_cell.angle_gamma   90.00
#
_symmetry.space_group_name_H-M   'P 1'
#
loop_
_entity.id
_entity.type
_entity.pdbx_description
1 polymer ?
#
loop_
_entity_poly.entity_id
_entity_poly.type
_entity_poly.pdbx_seq_one_letter_code
_entity_poly.pdbx_strand_id
1 'polypeptide(L)'
;MGINEIIMYIMMFFMLIAAVDRILSQFGGSARFLGKFGKSIEGSGGQFEEGFMAMGALGLAMVGMTALAPVLAHVLGPVIIPVYEMLGANPSMFAGTLLACDMGGFFLAKELAGGDVAAWLYSGLILGSMMGPTIVFSIPVRSALSNLLTVVIWRSACWRAL
;
A
#
# COMPACT_ATOMS: atom_id res chain seq x y z
N MET A 1 13.35 -11.45 -21.24
CA MET A 1 13.09 -10.94 -19.88
C MET A 1 13.09 -9.44 -19.94
N GLY A 2 11.97 -8.83 -19.55
CA GLY A 2 11.88 -7.37 -19.45
C GLY A 2 12.65 -6.85 -18.25
N ILE A 3 13.02 -5.56 -18.25
CA ILE A 3 13.68 -4.90 -17.12
C ILE A 3 12.88 -5.06 -15.82
N ASN A 4 11.55 -4.98 -15.90
CA ASN A 4 10.65 -5.14 -14.75
C ASN A 4 10.79 -6.52 -14.09
N GLU A 5 10.92 -7.59 -14.88
CA GLU A 5 11.08 -8.95 -14.34
C GLU A 5 12.42 -9.08 -13.61
N ILE A 6 13.49 -8.47 -14.15
CA ILE A 6 14.81 -8.48 -13.50
C ILE A 6 14.76 -7.76 -12.15
N ILE A 7 14.10 -6.60 -12.08
CA ILE A 7 13.92 -5.86 -10.83
C ILE A 7 13.16 -6.69 -9.80
N MET A 8 12.06 -7.33 -10.22
CA MET A 8 11.25 -8.20 -9.36
C MET A 8 12.06 -9.38 -8.81
N TYR A 9 12.91 -10.01 -9.64
CA TYR A 9 13.79 -11.10 -9.18
C TYR A 9 14.81 -10.63 -8.14
N ILE A 10 15.40 -9.44 -8.32
CA ILE A 10 16.36 -8.89 -7.36
C ILE A 10 15.67 -8.60 -6.02
N MET A 11 14.46 -8.02 -6.02
CA MET A 11 13.69 -7.76 -4.80
C MET A 11 13.31 -9.06 -4.07
N MET A 12 12.88 -10.07 -4.82
CA MET A 12 12.52 -11.38 -4.26
C MET A 12 13.72 -12.06 -3.60
N PHE A 13 14.91 -11.95 -4.19
CA PHE A 13 16.13 -12.51 -3.62
C PHE A 13 16.47 -11.91 -2.25
N PHE A 14 16.36 -10.59 -2.09
CA PHE A 14 16.61 -9.94 -0.80
C PHE A 14 15.55 -10.29 0.27
N MET A 15 14.29 -10.47 -0.13
CA MET A 15 13.24 -10.95 0.77
C MET A 15 13.55 -12.36 1.29
N LEU A 16 14.01 -13.26 0.41
CA LEU A 16 14.41 -14.62 0.80
C LEU A 16 15.59 -14.60 1.78
N ILE A 17 16.58 -13.73 1.56
CA ILE A 17 17.70 -13.56 2.50
C ILE A 17 17.18 -13.11 3.88
N ALA A 18 16.28 -12.12 3.93
CA ALA A 18 15.71 -11.63 5.19
C ALA A 18 14.89 -12.70 5.93
N ALA A 19 14.15 -13.54 5.19
CA ALA A 19 13.41 -14.67 5.76
C ALA A 19 14.36 -15.74 6.33
N VAL A 20 15.43 -16.07 5.60
CA VAL A 20 16.46 -17.01 6.05
C VAL A 20 17.20 -16.47 7.28
N ASP A 21 17.53 -15.17 7.31
CA ASP A 21 18.13 -14.52 8.48
C ASP A 21 17.23 -14.62 9.71
N ARG A 22 15.91 -14.43 9.55
CA ARG A 22 14.95 -14.60 10.64
C ARG A 22 14.92 -16.05 11.15
N ILE A 23 14.96 -17.05 10.27
CA ILE A 23 15.00 -18.46 10.68
C ILE A 23 16.30 -18.75 11.44
N LEU A 24 17.46 -18.33 10.91
CA LEU A 24 18.77 -18.52 11.56
C LEU A 24 18.91 -17.76 12.89
N SER A 25 18.21 -16.62 13.02
CA SER A 25 18.14 -15.88 14.28
C SER A 25 17.49 -16.69 15.41
N GLN A 26 16.52 -17.56 15.11
CA GLN A 26 15.89 -18.44 16.09
C GLN A 26 16.77 -19.63 16.51
N PHE A 27 17.74 -20.04 15.68
CA PHE A 27 18.63 -21.19 15.95
C PHE A 27 19.96 -20.84 16.65
N GLY A 28 20.10 -19.62 17.19
CA GLY A 28 21.28 -19.22 17.97
C GLY A 28 22.22 -18.22 17.29
N GLY A 29 21.73 -17.51 16.27
CA GLY A 29 22.35 -16.31 15.71
C GLY A 29 23.05 -16.53 14.35
N SER A 30 22.67 -15.72 13.36
CA SER A 30 23.27 -15.68 12.01
C SER A 30 24.80 -15.53 12.05
N ALA A 31 25.34 -14.82 13.04
CA ALA A 31 26.78 -14.66 13.27
C ALA A 31 27.51 -15.97 13.65
N ARG A 32 26.84 -16.94 14.29
CA ARG A 32 27.42 -18.22 14.70
C ARG A 32 27.40 -19.26 13.57
N PHE A 33 26.41 -19.21 12.69
CA PHE A 33 26.25 -20.16 11.59
C PHE A 33 26.94 -19.71 10.29
N LEU A 34 27.00 -18.39 10.00
CA LEU A 34 27.59 -17.82 8.78
C LEU A 34 28.87 -16.99 9.00
N GLY A 35 29.37 -16.85 10.23
CA GLY A 35 30.60 -16.09 10.52
C GLY A 35 30.53 -14.63 10.04
N LYS A 36 31.51 -14.17 9.25
CA LYS A 36 31.59 -12.79 8.73
C LYS A 36 30.41 -12.38 7.83
N PHE A 37 29.79 -13.31 7.11
CA PHE A 37 28.61 -13.02 6.27
C PHE A 37 27.34 -12.81 7.11
N GLY A 38 27.22 -13.51 8.24
CA GLY A 38 26.12 -13.33 9.18
C GLY A 38 26.06 -11.91 9.75
N LYS A 39 27.22 -11.30 10.04
CA LYS A 39 27.32 -9.92 10.57
C LYS A 39 26.78 -8.83 9.64
N SER A 40 26.72 -9.09 8.33
CA SER A 40 26.20 -8.12 7.34
C SER A 40 24.70 -8.27 7.09
N ILE A 41 24.12 -9.40 7.52
CA ILE A 41 22.71 -9.76 7.33
C ILE A 41 21.94 -9.63 8.65
N GLU A 42 22.65 -9.69 9.79
CA GLU A 42 22.15 -9.50 11.15
C GLU A 42 21.41 -8.15 11.27
N GLY A 43 20.07 -8.23 11.25
CA GLY A 43 19.17 -7.07 11.29
C GLY A 43 18.12 -7.07 10.17
N SER A 44 18.35 -7.78 9.07
CA SER A 44 17.36 -7.93 7.99
C SER A 44 16.14 -8.76 8.43
N GLY A 45 16.34 -9.76 9.31
CA GLY A 45 15.25 -10.55 9.88
C GLY A 45 14.28 -9.74 10.76
N GLY A 46 14.71 -8.62 11.35
CA GLY A 46 13.82 -7.75 12.13
C GLY A 46 12.81 -7.00 11.27
N GLN A 47 13.28 -6.47 10.13
CA GLN A 47 12.41 -5.81 9.13
C GLN A 47 11.43 -6.81 8.49
N PHE A 48 11.84 -8.06 8.30
CA PHE A 48 10.94 -9.12 7.83
C PHE A 48 9.82 -9.41 8.85
N GLU A 49 10.12 -9.43 10.15
CA GLU A 49 9.11 -9.67 11.19
C GLU A 49 8.15 -8.50 11.36
N GLU A 50 8.63 -7.25 11.32
CA GLU A 50 7.77 -6.07 11.30
C GLU A 50 6.81 -6.10 10.11
N GLY A 51 7.32 -6.44 8.92
CA GLY A 51 6.51 -6.64 7.71
C GLY A 51 5.49 -7.77 7.88
N PHE A 52 5.90 -8.91 8.46
CA PHE A 52 5.01 -10.05 8.68
C PHE A 52 3.87 -9.72 9.65
N MET A 53 4.16 -8.99 10.73
CA MET A 53 3.14 -8.52 11.68
C MET A 53 2.18 -7.50 11.04
N ALA A 54 2.68 -6.66 10.12
CA ALA A 54 1.84 -5.72 9.39
C ALA A 54 0.92 -6.38 8.35
N MET A 55 1.30 -7.55 7.79
CA MET A 55 0.51 -8.23 6.76
C MET A 55 -0.93 -8.53 7.20
N GLY A 56 -1.14 -8.91 8.46
CA GLY A 56 -2.48 -9.22 8.97
C GLY A 56 -3.40 -7.99 9.01
N ALA A 57 -2.90 -6.87 9.55
CA ALA A 57 -3.66 -5.63 9.62
C ALA A 57 -3.95 -5.04 8.23
N LEU A 58 -2.95 -5.05 7.33
CA LEU A 58 -3.11 -4.58 5.95
C LEU A 58 -4.08 -5.46 5.15
N GLY A 59 -3.95 -6.79 5.27
CA GLY A 59 -4.84 -7.74 4.59
C GLY A 59 -6.29 -7.62 5.04
N LEU A 60 -6.53 -7.47 6.34
CA LEU A 60 -7.88 -7.27 6.88
C LEU A 60 -8.52 -5.96 6.39
N ALA A 61 -7.73 -4.89 6.29
CA ALA A 61 -8.19 -3.61 5.73
C ALA A 61 -8.56 -3.74 4.23
N MET A 62 -7.72 -4.41 3.43
CA MET A 62 -7.96 -4.63 2.01
C MET A 62 -9.23 -5.46 1.75
N VAL A 63 -9.38 -6.59 2.45
CA VAL A 63 -10.56 -7.46 2.30
C VAL A 63 -11.81 -6.76 2.78
N GLY A 64 -11.74 -6.04 3.91
CA GLY A 64 -12.84 -5.26 4.46
C GLY A 64 -13.35 -4.21 3.48
N MET A 65 -12.45 -3.42 2.88
CA MET A 65 -12.84 -2.41 1.90
C MET A 65 -13.36 -3.01 0.59
N THR A 66 -12.81 -4.14 0.14
CA THR A 66 -13.32 -4.85 -1.04
C THR A 66 -14.77 -5.32 -0.83
N ALA A 67 -15.10 -5.81 0.37
CA ALA A 67 -16.47 -6.20 0.72
C ALA A 67 -17.41 -5.00 0.91
N LEU A 68 -16.89 -3.86 1.38
CA LEU A 68 -17.66 -2.62 1.58
C LEU A 68 -17.85 -1.79 0.30
N ALA A 69 -17.02 -1.98 -0.72
CA ALA A 69 -17.09 -1.25 -2.00
C ALA A 69 -18.50 -1.19 -2.62
N PRO A 70 -19.26 -2.30 -2.76
CA PRO A 70 -20.62 -2.23 -3.31
C PRO A 70 -21.59 -1.46 -2.41
N VAL A 71 -21.47 -1.60 -1.09
CA VAL A 71 -22.32 -0.89 -0.12
C VAL A 71 -22.07 0.62 -0.19
N LEU A 72 -20.79 1.01 -0.23
CA LEU A 72 -20.40 2.41 -0.42
C LEU A 72 -20.93 2.95 -1.75
N ALA A 73 -20.78 2.22 -2.85
CA ALA A 73 -21.29 2.65 -4.14
C ALA A 73 -22.82 2.88 -4.13
N HIS A 74 -23.60 2.05 -3.43
CA HIS A 74 -25.04 2.25 -3.28
C HIS A 74 -25.43 3.47 -2.44
N VAL A 75 -24.66 3.77 -1.38
CA VAL A 75 -24.94 4.91 -0.49
C VAL A 75 -24.47 6.23 -1.10
N LEU A 76 -23.30 6.24 -1.72
CA LEU A 76 -22.65 7.42 -2.30
C LEU A 76 -23.12 7.70 -3.74
N GLY A 77 -23.55 6.67 -4.47
CA GLY A 77 -24.07 6.75 -5.83
C GLY A 77 -25.13 7.84 -6.07
N PRO A 78 -26.23 7.93 -5.29
CA PRO A 78 -27.30 8.89 -5.55
C PRO A 78 -26.88 10.36 -5.44
N VAL A 79 -25.77 10.66 -4.76
CA VAL A 79 -25.26 12.03 -4.62
C VAL A 79 -24.11 12.29 -5.60
N ILE A 80 -23.18 11.34 -5.74
CA ILE A 80 -21.94 11.56 -6.51
C ILE A 80 -22.16 11.41 -8.01
N ILE A 81 -22.99 10.45 -8.45
CA ILE A 81 -23.28 10.25 -9.87
C ILE A 81 -23.83 11.53 -10.51
N PRO A 82 -24.92 12.15 -10.01
CA PRO A 82 -25.47 13.35 -10.66
C PRO A 82 -24.52 14.55 -10.58
N VAL A 83 -23.75 14.70 -9.49
CA VAL A 83 -22.78 15.80 -9.36
C VAL A 83 -21.64 15.67 -10.36
N TYR A 84 -21.09 14.46 -10.52
CA TYR A 84 -20.00 14.21 -11.46
C TYR A 84 -20.48 14.26 -12.92
N GLU A 85 -21.68 13.74 -13.21
CA GLU A 85 -22.29 13.86 -14.53
C GLU A 85 -22.58 15.32 -14.91
N MET A 86 -23.05 16.15 -13.97
CA MET A 86 -23.23 17.60 -14.21
C MET A 86 -21.90 18.31 -14.51
N LEU A 87 -20.79 17.84 -13.94
CA LEU A 87 -19.45 18.35 -14.20
C LEU A 87 -18.80 17.73 -15.46
N GLY A 88 -19.47 16.77 -16.11
CA GLY A 88 -18.95 16.03 -17.26
C GLY A 88 -17.82 15.04 -16.92
N ALA A 89 -17.66 14.68 -15.65
CA ALA A 89 -16.64 13.75 -15.17
C ALA A 89 -17.25 12.38 -14.83
N ASN A 90 -16.46 11.30 -14.96
CA ASN A 90 -16.93 9.97 -14.57
C ASN A 90 -16.93 9.85 -13.03
N PRO A 91 -18.02 9.37 -12.39
CA PRO A 91 -18.13 9.22 -10.93
C PRO A 91 -17.05 8.31 -10.31
N SER A 92 -16.42 7.43 -11.10
CA SER A 92 -15.27 6.63 -10.65
C SER A 92 -14.08 7.48 -10.18
N MET A 93 -13.92 8.71 -10.69
CA MET A 93 -12.83 9.61 -10.29
C MET A 93 -12.88 9.99 -8.81
N PHE A 94 -14.07 9.96 -8.19
CA PHE A 94 -14.25 10.20 -6.76
C PHE A 94 -13.55 9.15 -5.90
N ALA A 95 -13.56 7.89 -6.34
CA ALA A 95 -12.92 6.81 -5.58
C ALA A 95 -11.39 6.96 -5.59
N GLY A 96 -10.78 7.27 -6.73
CA GLY A 96 -9.33 7.44 -6.85
C GLY A 96 -8.77 8.71 -6.22
N THR A 97 -9.58 9.75 -6.00
CA THR A 97 -9.15 10.92 -5.22
C THR A 97 -9.18 10.66 -3.72
N LEU A 98 -10.22 10.01 -3.22
CA LEU A 98 -10.37 9.82 -1.77
C LEU A 98 -9.71 8.57 -1.21
N LEU A 99 -9.59 7.50 -1.97
CA LEU A 99 -9.03 6.24 -1.50
C LEU A 99 -7.80 5.85 -2.33
N ALA A 100 -6.79 5.35 -1.62
CA ALA A 100 -5.62 4.79 -2.26
C ALA A 100 -5.94 3.45 -2.95
N CYS A 101 -5.14 3.10 -3.97
CA CYS A 101 -5.34 1.88 -4.76
C CYS A 101 -5.23 0.60 -3.90
N ASP A 102 -4.38 0.62 -2.89
CA ASP A 102 -4.15 -0.43 -1.90
C ASP A 102 -5.22 -0.46 -0.79
N MET A 103 -5.97 0.62 -0.58
CA MET A 103 -7.09 0.67 0.37
C MET A 103 -8.45 0.30 -0.24
N GLY A 104 -8.46 -0.24 -1.47
CA GLY A 104 -9.69 -0.63 -2.15
C GLY A 104 -10.35 0.48 -2.97
N GLY A 105 -9.66 1.61 -3.19
CA GLY A 105 -10.11 2.66 -4.12
C GLY A 105 -10.35 2.14 -5.54
N PHE A 106 -9.59 1.11 -5.96
CA PHE A 106 -9.78 0.42 -7.24
C PHE A 106 -11.11 -0.34 -7.32
N PHE A 107 -11.50 -1.07 -6.26
CA PHE A 107 -12.77 -1.79 -6.22
C PHE A 107 -13.96 -0.83 -6.17
N LEU A 108 -13.85 0.26 -5.42
CA LEU A 108 -14.89 1.29 -5.40
C LEU A 108 -15.00 2.03 -6.74
N ALA A 109 -13.88 2.33 -7.40
CA ALA A 109 -13.87 2.95 -8.73
C ALA A 109 -14.57 2.07 -9.76
N LYS A 110 -14.37 0.75 -9.68
CA LYS A 110 -15.02 -0.24 -10.55
C LYS A 110 -16.54 -0.24 -10.39
N GLU A 111 -17.03 -0.22 -9.15
CA GLU A 111 -18.48 -0.18 -8.88
C GLU A 111 -19.12 1.16 -9.30
N LEU A 112 -18.39 2.27 -9.17
CA LEU A 112 -18.88 3.60 -9.57
C LEU A 112 -18.79 3.88 -11.07
N ALA A 113 -17.94 3.19 -11.84
CA ALA A 113 -17.73 3.48 -13.26
C ALA A 113 -18.87 3.06 -14.21
N GLY A 114 -19.86 2.29 -13.73
CA GLY A 114 -21.04 1.94 -14.52
C GLY A 114 -20.77 1.21 -15.85
N GLY A 115 -19.59 0.60 -16.01
CA GLY A 115 -19.19 -0.12 -17.23
C GLY A 115 -18.09 0.55 -18.07
N ASP A 116 -17.65 1.76 -17.76
CA ASP A 116 -16.53 2.41 -18.47
C ASP A 116 -15.18 1.87 -17.97
N VAL A 117 -14.62 0.94 -18.73
CA VAL A 117 -13.38 0.23 -18.36
C VAL A 117 -12.18 1.17 -18.25
N ALA A 118 -12.09 2.19 -19.11
CA ALA A 118 -10.95 3.10 -19.11
C ALA A 118 -10.96 4.02 -17.89
N ALA A 119 -12.15 4.46 -17.46
CA ALA A 119 -12.28 5.40 -16.35
C ALA A 119 -11.90 4.79 -15.00
N TRP A 120 -12.35 3.57 -14.67
CA TRP A 120 -11.98 2.97 -13.38
C TRP A 120 -10.53 2.47 -13.34
N LEU A 121 -9.95 2.05 -14.46
CA LEU A 121 -8.51 1.74 -14.54
C LEU A 121 -7.67 2.99 -14.29
N TYR A 122 -8.00 4.10 -14.95
CA TYR A 122 -7.28 5.35 -14.75
C TYR A 122 -7.43 5.88 -13.32
N SER A 123 -8.67 5.94 -12.81
CA SER A 123 -8.93 6.41 -11.46
C SER A 123 -8.32 5.49 -10.40
N GLY A 124 -8.50 4.19 -10.53
CA GLY A 124 -8.05 3.23 -9.54
C GLY A 124 -6.55 3.00 -9.51
N LEU A 125 -5.85 3.05 -10.66
CA LEU A 125 -4.40 2.79 -10.73
C LEU A 125 -3.56 4.05 -10.73
N ILE A 126 -3.90 5.07 -11.53
CA ILE A 126 -3.07 6.27 -11.68
C ILE A 126 -3.46 7.31 -10.63
N LEU A 127 -4.73 7.70 -10.59
CA LEU A 127 -5.19 8.72 -9.64
C LEU A 127 -5.10 8.20 -8.19
N GLY A 128 -5.53 6.97 -7.97
CA GLY A 128 -5.51 6.28 -6.68
C GLY A 128 -4.12 5.92 -6.16
N SER A 129 -3.07 5.90 -6.99
CA SER A 129 -1.68 5.72 -6.50
C SER A 129 -0.99 7.05 -6.18
N MET A 130 -1.44 8.17 -6.75
CA MET A 130 -0.82 9.48 -6.53
C MET A 130 -1.58 10.34 -5.53
N MET A 131 -2.90 10.54 -5.74
CA MET A 131 -3.71 11.41 -4.89
C MET A 131 -4.27 10.69 -3.65
N GLY A 132 -4.77 9.46 -3.82
CA GLY A 132 -5.34 8.67 -2.74
C GLY A 132 -4.44 8.55 -1.49
N PRO A 133 -3.14 8.17 -1.61
CA PRO A 133 -2.26 8.05 -0.46
C PRO A 133 -1.93 9.40 0.18
N THR A 134 -1.97 10.48 -0.60
CA THR A 134 -1.78 11.82 -0.06
C THR A 134 -2.92 12.18 0.89
N ILE A 135 -4.16 11.88 0.50
CA ILE A 135 -5.34 12.23 1.30
C ILE A 135 -5.54 11.28 2.48
N VAL A 136 -5.40 9.98 2.29
CA VAL A 136 -5.70 9.01 3.37
C VAL A 136 -4.52 8.75 4.30
N PHE A 137 -3.29 8.80 3.80
CA PHE A 137 -2.12 8.58 4.64
C PHE A 137 -1.43 9.89 5.02
N SER A 138 -1.09 10.74 4.06
CA SER A 138 -0.20 11.88 4.35
C SER A 138 -0.86 12.99 5.18
N ILE A 139 -2.15 13.28 4.96
CA ILE A 139 -2.87 14.30 5.74
C ILE A 139 -3.12 13.84 7.19
N PRO A 140 -3.70 12.65 7.46
CA PRO A 140 -3.97 12.21 8.83
C PRO A 140 -2.69 11.97 9.63
N VAL A 141 -1.62 11.47 8.99
CA VAL A 141 -0.32 11.32 9.66
C VAL A 141 0.23 12.70 10.04
N ARG A 142 0.09 13.72 9.20
CA ARG A 142 0.54 15.09 9.53
C ARG A 142 -0.27 15.70 10.68
N SER A 143 -1.59 15.51 10.70
CA SER A 143 -2.44 16.07 11.76
C SER A 143 -2.30 15.32 13.09
N ALA A 144 -2.06 14.01 13.06
CA ALA A 144 -1.78 13.20 14.24
C ALA A 144 -0.38 13.45 14.83
N LEU A 145 0.55 13.97 14.03
CA LEU A 145 1.98 14.09 14.36
C LEU A 145 2.43 15.56 14.39
N SER A 146 1.88 16.33 15.32
CA SER A 146 2.16 17.77 15.46
C SER A 146 3.56 18.13 15.96
N ASN A 147 4.43 17.15 16.25
CA ASN A 147 5.84 17.39 16.57
C ASN A 147 6.75 17.26 15.34
N LEU A 148 7.52 18.32 15.05
CA LEU A 148 8.39 18.48 13.89
C LEU A 148 9.49 17.38 13.78
N LEU A 149 9.94 16.84 14.92
CA LEU A 149 10.96 15.79 14.98
C LEU A 149 10.47 14.46 14.40
N THR A 150 9.19 14.16 14.55
CA THR A 150 8.60 12.88 14.13
C THR A 150 8.20 12.86 12.66
N VAL A 151 7.98 14.02 12.03
CA VAL A 151 7.80 14.13 10.56
C VAL A 151 9.09 13.76 9.83
N VAL A 152 10.27 14.09 10.38
CA VAL A 152 11.57 13.66 9.85
C VAL A 152 11.78 12.15 10.02
N ILE A 153 11.37 11.59 11.17
CA ILE A 153 11.39 10.14 11.42
C ILE A 153 10.45 9.42 10.45
N TRP A 154 9.25 9.95 10.21
CA TRP A 154 8.28 9.34 9.29
C TRP A 154 8.72 9.45 7.83
N ARG A 155 9.33 10.58 7.42
CA ARG A 155 9.99 10.68 6.11
C ARG A 155 11.11 9.66 5.96
N SER A 156 11.80 9.32 7.05
CA SER A 156 12.82 8.27 7.06
C SER A 156 12.24 6.84 7.14
N ALA A 157 11.00 6.65 7.59
CA ALA A 157 10.32 5.36 7.66
C ALA A 157 9.57 5.04 6.35
N CYS A 158 8.87 6.03 5.79
CA CYS A 158 8.21 5.91 4.49
C CYS A 158 9.22 5.77 3.34
N TRP A 159 10.41 6.35 3.44
CA TRP A 159 11.53 6.10 2.50
C TRP A 159 12.26 4.77 2.78
N ARG A 160 12.02 4.13 3.93
CA ARG A 160 12.57 2.80 4.22
C ARG A 160 11.65 1.66 3.78
N ALA A 161 10.36 1.96 3.58
CA ALA A 161 9.35 1.01 3.12
C ALA A 161 9.11 1.04 1.59
N LEU A 162 9.75 1.97 0.88
CA LEU A 162 9.77 2.11 -0.59
C LEU A 162 11.20 1.87 -1.08
#